data_AF-A0A2D7H115-F1
#
_entry.id   AF-A0A2D7H115-F1
#
_cell.length_a   1.000
_cell.length_b   1.000
_cell.length_c   1.000
_cell.angle_alpha   90.00
_cell.angle_beta   90.00
_cell.angle_gamma   90.00
#
_symmetry.space_group_name_H-M   'P 1'
#
loop_
_entity.id
_entity.type
_entity.pdbx_description
1 polymer ?
#
loop_
_entity_poly.entity_id
_entity_poly.type
_entity_poly.pdbx_seq_one_letter_code
_entity_poly.pdbx_strand_id
1 'polypeptide(L)'
;FGVEQCDIILLNECITFGGTYIGDGTFCNSDNSCYASGACCFDSDTCQIILEDECMDAGGSYGGNGSTCAQDGTCPDDYMIAACCLNNDKSCQELPNKECLNLAGEFLGLGTECADPNISCTDATNEGACCIDISDCGVYTLSACVGYGGTYMGDGTTCNQDSTCANAGACCLDSLTCGFTLLSECINAGGNYMGDGSFCNDDATCYNAGACCFGIEQCSIILLNECITAGGTYIGDGTFCNSDNSCYASGACCFSDNSCYQLIEEECIANAGIFAGNQMPCNSDNSCPEEYDTGACCIGSGCLTGTEYFCADFNGIYQGDTSFCEDGNVECIASCAADLNGDGEVKVADLLLLIASWGICP
;
A
#
# COMPACT_ATOMS: atom_id res chain seq x y z
N PHE A 1 -44.38 3.29 -25.20
CA PHE A 1 -44.67 4.55 -24.50
C PHE A 1 -44.76 4.24 -23.01
N GLY A 2 -43.63 4.09 -22.34
CA GLY A 2 -43.56 4.02 -20.89
C GLY A 2 -42.36 4.88 -20.55
N VAL A 3 -42.61 6.09 -20.07
CA VAL A 3 -41.56 6.96 -19.55
C VAL A 3 -41.14 6.29 -18.25
N GLU A 4 -39.87 5.92 -18.09
CA GLU A 4 -39.35 5.53 -16.77
C GLU A 4 -39.55 6.76 -15.88
N GLN A 5 -40.47 6.65 -14.91
CA GLN A 5 -40.85 7.72 -14.00
C GLN A 5 -40.56 7.29 -12.57
N CYS A 6 -39.73 8.08 -11.89
CA CYS A 6 -39.51 7.95 -10.48
C CYS A 6 -40.60 8.76 -9.75
N ASP A 7 -41.33 8.08 -8.87
CA ASP A 7 -42.30 8.70 -7.98
C ASP A 7 -42.04 8.26 -6.53
N ILE A 8 -42.01 9.21 -5.59
CA ILE A 8 -41.90 8.92 -4.15
C ILE A 8 -43.29 8.58 -3.61
N ILE A 9 -43.58 7.28 -3.53
CA ILE A 9 -44.87 6.73 -3.08
C ILE A 9 -44.64 5.53 -2.16
N LEU A 10 -45.69 5.11 -1.44
CA LEU A 10 -45.61 3.97 -0.54
C LEU A 10 -45.46 2.66 -1.33
N LEU A 11 -44.80 1.65 -0.73
CA LEU A 11 -44.59 0.31 -1.32
C LEU A 11 -45.86 -0.28 -1.93
N ASN A 12 -46.99 -0.22 -1.22
CA ASN A 12 -48.27 -0.75 -1.67
C ASN A 12 -48.81 -0.03 -2.91
N GLU A 13 -48.58 1.27 -3.03
CA GLU A 13 -48.96 2.07 -4.19
C GLU A 13 -48.04 1.78 -5.38
N CYS A 14 -46.72 1.68 -5.15
CA CYS A 14 -45.73 1.34 -6.17
C CYS A 14 -46.03 0.00 -6.87
N ILE A 15 -46.34 -1.04 -6.08
CA ILE A 15 -46.75 -2.35 -6.61
C ILE A 15 -48.07 -2.25 -7.39
N THR A 16 -49.01 -1.44 -6.91
CA THR A 16 -50.33 -1.25 -7.57
C THR A 16 -50.19 -0.59 -8.93
N PHE A 17 -49.23 0.31 -9.10
CA PHE A 17 -48.92 0.95 -10.39
C PHE A 17 -48.02 0.11 -11.29
N GLY A 18 -47.59 -1.08 -10.85
CA GLY A 18 -46.72 -1.97 -11.62
C GLY A 18 -45.26 -1.49 -11.71
N GLY A 19 -44.83 -0.65 -10.77
CA GLY A 19 -43.45 -0.16 -10.66
C GLY A 19 -42.53 -1.13 -9.89
N THR A 20 -41.23 -0.86 -9.96
CA THR A 20 -40.20 -1.56 -9.16
C THR A 20 -39.89 -0.72 -7.94
N TYR A 21 -40.17 -1.25 -6.74
CA TYR A 21 -39.84 -0.58 -5.49
C TYR A 21 -38.35 -0.76 -5.18
N ILE A 22 -37.63 0.36 -5.07
CA ILE A 22 -36.17 0.39 -4.87
C ILE A 22 -35.78 0.29 -3.39
N GLY A 23 -36.66 0.73 -2.49
CA GLY A 23 -36.42 0.75 -1.05
C GLY A 23 -36.86 2.06 -0.42
N ASP A 24 -37.00 2.07 0.90
CA ASP A 24 -37.15 3.31 1.66
C ASP A 24 -35.86 4.16 1.54
N GLY A 25 -35.98 5.50 1.60
CA GLY A 25 -34.86 6.42 1.40
C GLY A 25 -34.40 6.58 -0.06
N THR A 26 -35.21 6.15 -1.02
CA THR A 26 -34.96 6.39 -2.45
C THR A 26 -35.54 7.73 -2.88
N PHE A 27 -34.78 8.54 -3.61
CA PHE A 27 -35.22 9.82 -4.14
C PHE A 27 -35.29 9.81 -5.67
N CYS A 28 -36.10 10.73 -6.19
CA CYS A 28 -36.26 10.95 -7.62
C CYS A 28 -35.42 12.12 -8.08
N ASN A 29 -34.50 11.84 -8.99
CA ASN A 29 -33.65 12.86 -9.58
C ASN A 29 -34.35 13.61 -10.71
N SER A 30 -33.75 14.74 -11.11
CA SER A 30 -34.28 15.61 -12.18
C SER A 30 -34.32 14.94 -13.57
N ASP A 31 -33.56 13.87 -13.76
CA ASP A 31 -33.54 12.98 -14.93
C ASP A 31 -34.51 11.80 -14.81
N ASN A 32 -35.34 11.77 -13.75
CA ASN A 32 -36.41 10.81 -13.52
C ASN A 32 -35.97 9.39 -13.12
N SER A 33 -34.72 9.22 -12.69
CA SER A 33 -34.21 7.96 -12.14
C SER A 33 -34.33 7.90 -10.61
N CYS A 34 -34.38 6.67 -10.09
CA CYS A 34 -34.44 6.35 -8.67
C CYS A 34 -33.04 5.97 -8.18
N TYR A 35 -32.48 6.70 -7.21
CA TYR A 35 -31.26 6.28 -6.52
C TYR A 35 -31.54 6.09 -5.03
N ALA A 36 -30.95 5.02 -4.48
CA ALA A 36 -31.01 4.76 -3.05
C ALA A 36 -30.04 5.70 -2.35
N SER A 37 -30.52 6.40 -1.32
CA SER A 37 -29.74 7.33 -0.50
C SER A 37 -29.92 6.97 0.98
N GLY A 38 -29.13 7.60 1.83
CA GLY A 38 -29.08 7.28 3.25
C GLY A 38 -28.49 8.42 4.05
N ALA A 39 -28.54 8.28 5.38
CA ALA A 39 -27.85 9.14 6.31
C ALA A 39 -26.34 9.11 6.05
N CYS A 40 -25.80 10.26 5.67
CA CYS A 40 -24.38 10.54 5.64
C CYS A 40 -24.02 11.34 6.89
N CYS A 41 -23.07 10.80 7.65
CA CYS A 41 -22.67 11.31 8.95
C CYS A 41 -21.26 11.90 8.91
N PHE A 42 -21.13 13.13 9.39
CA PHE A 42 -19.86 13.86 9.46
C PHE A 42 -19.35 13.95 10.91
N ASP A 43 -18.05 14.14 11.08
CA ASP A 43 -17.39 14.28 12.40
C ASP A 43 -17.96 15.42 13.26
N SER A 44 -18.61 16.42 12.64
CA SER A 44 -19.32 17.50 13.33
C SER A 44 -20.70 17.10 13.91
N ASP A 45 -21.00 15.79 13.96
CA ASP A 45 -22.31 15.24 14.33
C ASP A 45 -23.46 15.80 13.46
N THR A 46 -23.14 16.12 12.21
CA THR A 46 -24.11 16.62 11.24
C THR A 46 -24.51 15.48 10.33
N CYS A 47 -25.81 15.33 10.12
CA CYS A 47 -26.36 14.29 9.25
C CYS A 47 -27.09 14.89 8.04
N GLN A 48 -26.82 14.34 6.86
CA GLN A 48 -27.53 14.67 5.63
C GLN A 48 -28.02 13.40 4.94
N ILE A 49 -29.13 13.48 4.19
CA ILE A 49 -29.58 12.37 3.36
C ILE A 49 -29.06 12.60 1.94
N ILE A 50 -28.01 11.88 1.56
CA ILE A 50 -27.33 12.00 0.26
C ILE A 50 -26.95 10.63 -0.27
N LEU A 51 -26.42 10.56 -1.49
CA LEU A 51 -25.97 9.32 -2.10
C LEU A 51 -24.69 8.79 -1.45
N GLU A 52 -24.44 7.50 -1.60
CA GLU A 52 -23.24 6.85 -1.04
C GLU A 52 -21.94 7.45 -1.59
N ASP A 53 -21.87 7.66 -2.90
CA ASP A 53 -20.73 8.29 -3.57
C ASP A 53 -20.55 9.75 -3.12
N GLU A 54 -21.63 10.53 -3.08
CA GLU A 54 -21.60 11.91 -2.57
C GLU A 54 -21.19 11.97 -1.09
N CYS A 55 -21.58 10.97 -0.29
CA CYS A 55 -21.20 10.87 1.12
C CYS A 55 -19.71 10.59 1.28
N MET A 56 -19.18 9.63 0.52
CA MET A 56 -17.75 9.32 0.52
C MET A 56 -16.91 10.49 -0.01
N ASP A 57 -17.35 11.16 -1.09
CA ASP A 57 -16.69 12.34 -1.66
C ASP A 57 -16.66 13.51 -0.66
N ALA A 58 -17.68 13.62 0.19
CA ALA A 58 -17.77 14.62 1.25
C ALA A 58 -17.02 14.22 2.55
N GLY A 59 -16.37 13.04 2.57
CA GLY A 59 -15.67 12.52 3.75
C GLY A 59 -16.59 12.12 4.91
N GLY A 60 -17.85 11.79 4.61
CA GLY A 60 -18.81 11.31 5.60
C GLY A 60 -18.92 9.79 5.63
N SER A 61 -19.45 9.25 6.73
CA SER A 61 -19.77 7.84 6.87
C SER A 61 -21.22 7.57 6.49
N TYR A 62 -21.41 6.64 5.55
CA TYR A 62 -22.71 6.32 4.99
C TYR A 62 -23.41 5.23 5.82
N GLY A 63 -24.52 5.57 6.46
CA GLY A 63 -25.34 4.66 7.28
C GLY A 63 -26.10 3.60 6.48
N GLY A 64 -25.89 3.51 5.17
CA GLY A 64 -26.54 2.58 4.26
C GLY A 64 -27.86 3.11 3.69
N ASN A 65 -28.31 2.51 2.60
CA ASN A 65 -29.54 2.89 1.90
C ASN A 65 -30.76 2.80 2.83
N GLY A 66 -31.57 3.86 2.88
CA GLY A 66 -32.78 3.91 3.71
C GLY A 66 -32.56 4.30 5.18
N SER A 67 -31.31 4.52 5.59
CA SER A 67 -31.01 5.11 6.89
C SER A 67 -31.48 6.57 6.97
N THR A 68 -31.80 7.04 8.18
CA THR A 68 -32.37 8.37 8.40
C THR A 68 -31.58 9.14 9.44
N CYS A 69 -31.43 10.45 9.24
CA CYS A 69 -30.92 11.36 10.25
C CYS A 69 -31.88 11.47 11.45
N ALA A 70 -31.35 11.82 12.61
CA ALA A 70 -32.18 12.17 13.76
C ALA A 70 -33.04 13.41 13.46
N GLN A 71 -34.13 13.59 14.21
CA GLN A 71 -35.08 14.69 13.96
C GLN A 71 -34.45 16.08 14.10
N ASP A 72 -33.38 16.21 14.88
CA ASP A 72 -32.62 17.44 15.08
C ASP A 72 -31.47 17.61 14.08
N GLY A 73 -31.34 16.70 13.10
CA GLY A 73 -30.29 16.73 12.08
C GLY A 73 -28.94 16.18 12.55
N THR A 74 -28.89 15.56 13.74
CA THR A 74 -27.70 14.87 14.24
C THR A 74 -27.61 13.44 13.73
N CYS A 75 -26.44 12.83 13.90
CA CYS A 75 -26.23 11.44 13.56
C CYS A 75 -26.82 10.53 14.65
N PRO A 76 -27.66 9.56 14.28
CA PRO A 76 -28.08 8.56 15.25
C PRO A 76 -26.84 7.80 15.78
N ASP A 77 -26.76 7.65 17.10
CA ASP A 77 -25.61 7.04 17.81
C ASP A 77 -25.14 5.71 17.17
N ASP A 78 -26.07 4.91 16.65
CA ASP A 78 -25.83 3.58 16.06
C ASP A 78 -25.04 3.61 14.73
N TYR A 79 -24.98 4.76 14.05
CA TYR A 79 -24.26 4.93 12.78
C TYR A 79 -22.88 5.57 12.95
N MET A 80 -22.52 5.97 14.18
CA MET A 80 -21.24 6.60 14.49
C MET A 80 -20.16 5.56 14.84
N ILE A 81 -20.03 4.50 14.04
CA ILE A 81 -19.07 3.42 14.28
C ILE A 81 -17.73 3.76 13.62
N ALA A 82 -16.66 3.63 14.39
CA ALA A 82 -15.29 3.68 13.89
C ALA A 82 -14.35 2.96 14.84
N ALA A 83 -13.08 2.86 14.46
CA ALA A 83 -11.99 2.40 15.29
C ALA A 83 -11.96 3.18 16.63
N CYS A 84 -12.08 2.42 17.70
CA CYS A 84 -11.94 2.87 19.07
C CYS A 84 -10.73 2.20 19.69
N CYS A 85 -9.71 2.99 20.04
CA CYS A 85 -8.56 2.49 20.79
C CYS A 85 -8.89 2.46 22.28
N LEU A 86 -9.02 1.26 22.85
CA LEU A 86 -9.35 1.07 24.26
C LEU A 86 -8.10 1.22 25.14
N ASN A 87 -8.16 2.18 26.07
CA ASN A 87 -7.04 2.46 26.96
C ASN A 87 -6.68 1.32 27.93
N ASN A 88 -7.62 0.41 28.19
CA ASN A 88 -7.48 -0.62 29.22
C ASN A 88 -6.62 -1.81 28.78
N ASP A 89 -6.77 -2.24 27.52
CA ASP A 89 -6.13 -3.43 26.97
C ASP A 89 -5.38 -3.16 25.67
N LYS A 90 -5.33 -1.89 25.22
CA LYS A 90 -4.61 -1.48 24.02
C LYS A 90 -5.13 -2.17 22.76
N SER A 91 -6.40 -2.57 22.79
CA SER A 91 -7.09 -3.18 21.66
C SER A 91 -7.82 -2.10 20.84
N CYS A 92 -7.87 -2.33 19.53
CA CYS A 92 -8.77 -1.60 18.64
C CYS A 92 -10.09 -2.35 18.55
N GLN A 93 -11.21 -1.66 18.74
CA GLN A 93 -12.56 -2.20 18.50
C GLN A 93 -13.39 -1.20 17.70
N GLU A 94 -14.20 -1.66 16.77
CA GLU A 94 -15.15 -0.80 16.06
C GLU A 94 -16.38 -0.59 16.93
N LEU A 95 -16.53 0.61 17.48
CA LEU A 95 -17.58 0.94 18.44
C LEU A 95 -18.27 2.25 18.07
N PRO A 96 -19.56 2.42 18.43
CA PRO A 96 -20.20 3.73 18.41
C PRO A 96 -19.41 4.75 19.25
N ASN A 97 -19.26 6.00 18.79
CA ASN A 97 -18.53 7.06 19.49
C ASN A 97 -18.86 7.13 20.99
N LYS A 98 -20.14 7.12 21.34
CA LYS A 98 -20.60 7.17 22.73
C LYS A 98 -20.17 5.96 23.56
N GLU A 99 -20.16 4.76 22.97
CA GLU A 99 -19.71 3.55 23.63
C GLU A 99 -18.18 3.55 23.79
N CYS A 100 -17.45 4.00 22.77
CA CYS A 100 -16.01 4.21 22.82
C CYS A 100 -15.61 5.12 23.99
N LEU A 101 -16.26 6.29 24.10
CA LEU A 101 -16.02 7.24 25.18
C LEU A 101 -16.41 6.68 26.57
N ASN A 102 -17.50 5.91 26.65
CA ASN A 102 -17.93 5.26 27.89
C ASN A 102 -16.92 4.21 28.39
N LEU A 103 -16.21 3.55 27.47
CA LEU A 103 -15.15 2.60 27.79
C LEU A 103 -13.80 3.28 28.05
N ALA A 104 -13.79 4.63 28.12
CA ALA A 104 -12.59 5.45 28.20
C ALA A 104 -11.61 5.16 27.05
N GLY A 105 -12.11 4.79 25.87
CA GLY A 105 -11.32 4.67 24.65
C GLY A 105 -11.24 6.00 23.90
N GLU A 106 -10.34 6.04 22.91
CA GLU A 106 -10.20 7.14 21.97
C GLU A 106 -10.86 6.78 20.64
N PHE A 107 -11.84 7.58 20.23
CA PHE A 107 -12.58 7.39 18.98
C PHE A 107 -11.85 8.08 17.83
N LEU A 108 -11.41 7.32 16.83
CA LEU A 108 -10.49 7.81 15.78
C LEU A 108 -11.19 8.50 14.59
N GLY A 109 -12.44 8.91 14.74
CA GLY A 109 -13.23 9.58 13.69
C GLY A 109 -13.90 8.59 12.73
N LEU A 110 -14.96 9.04 12.06
CA LEU A 110 -15.77 8.18 11.20
C LEU A 110 -14.98 7.73 9.95
N GLY A 111 -15.17 6.47 9.52
CA GLY A 111 -14.47 5.90 8.36
C GLY A 111 -13.11 5.28 8.67
N THR A 112 -12.63 5.40 9.92
CA THR A 112 -11.41 4.74 10.39
C THR A 112 -11.73 3.31 10.83
N GLU A 113 -11.11 2.30 10.22
CA GLU A 113 -11.35 0.87 10.51
C GLU A 113 -10.18 0.26 11.29
N CYS A 114 -10.44 -0.65 12.23
CA CYS A 114 -9.36 -1.28 13.02
C CYS A 114 -8.39 -2.15 12.20
N ALA A 115 -8.75 -2.48 10.95
CA ALA A 115 -7.91 -3.22 10.02
C ALA A 115 -6.87 -2.33 9.31
N ASP A 116 -6.94 -1.00 9.45
CA ASP A 116 -5.96 -0.08 8.87
C ASP A 116 -4.57 -0.36 9.48
N PRO A 117 -3.55 -0.70 8.66
CA PRO A 117 -2.21 -1.03 9.14
C PRO A 117 -1.49 0.14 9.82
N ASN A 118 -2.00 1.37 9.67
CA ASN A 118 -1.46 2.57 10.33
C ASN A 118 -2.06 2.79 11.72
N ILE A 119 -3.11 2.06 12.12
CA ILE A 119 -3.67 2.15 13.47
C ILE A 119 -2.87 1.26 14.41
N SER A 120 -2.24 1.89 15.40
CA SER A 120 -1.54 1.21 16.48
C SER A 120 -2.05 1.72 17.83
N CYS A 121 -2.98 1.00 18.45
CA CYS A 121 -3.53 1.34 19.77
C CYS A 121 -2.54 1.11 20.94
N THR A 122 -1.23 1.35 20.73
CA THR A 122 -0.18 1.20 21.74
C THR A 122 -0.01 2.49 22.55
N ASP A 123 0.78 2.48 23.65
CA ASP A 123 1.00 3.65 24.53
C ASP A 123 1.70 4.86 23.87
N ALA A 124 1.94 4.85 22.56
CA ALA A 124 2.13 6.09 21.83
C ALA A 124 0.75 6.76 21.76
N THR A 125 0.63 7.94 22.36
CA THR A 125 -0.52 8.82 22.12
C THR A 125 -0.85 8.75 20.62
N ASN A 126 -2.14 8.66 20.23
CA ASN A 126 -2.58 8.72 18.82
C ASN A 126 -2.33 10.13 18.26
N GLU A 127 -1.09 10.56 18.40
CA GLU A 127 -0.50 11.82 18.10
C GLU A 127 0.61 11.55 17.11
N GLY A 128 0.68 12.45 16.15
CA GLY A 128 1.59 12.45 15.04
C GLY A 128 2.01 13.87 14.78
N ALA A 129 3.04 14.03 13.96
CA ALA A 129 3.38 15.34 13.46
C ALA A 129 2.16 15.97 12.78
N CYS A 130 1.94 17.23 13.08
CA CYS A 130 0.88 18.06 12.55
C CYS A 130 1.49 19.32 12.00
N CYS A 131 1.30 19.50 10.70
CA CYS A 131 1.94 20.54 9.92
C CYS A 131 0.98 21.68 9.68
N ILE A 132 1.06 22.70 10.54
CA ILE A 132 0.28 23.92 10.37
C ILE A 132 0.89 24.76 9.25
N ASP A 133 2.23 24.77 9.17
CA ASP A 133 3.03 25.39 8.10
C ASP A 133 4.43 24.72 8.05
N ILE A 134 5.23 25.03 7.02
CA ILE A 134 6.59 24.48 6.81
C ILE A 134 7.52 24.59 8.03
N SER A 135 7.36 25.64 8.84
CA SER A 135 8.16 25.92 10.03
C SER A 135 7.40 25.78 11.35
N ASP A 136 6.17 25.27 11.29
CA ASP A 136 5.31 25.10 12.47
C ASP A 136 4.72 23.70 12.47
N CYS A 137 5.52 22.78 13.01
CA CYS A 137 5.17 21.41 13.28
C CYS A 137 4.99 21.19 14.79
N GLY A 138 3.81 20.70 15.17
CA GLY A 138 3.52 20.19 16.51
C GLY A 138 3.17 18.71 16.47
N VAL A 139 3.33 18.00 17.59
CA VAL A 139 2.79 16.64 17.73
C VAL A 139 1.44 16.75 18.39
N TYR A 140 0.38 16.42 17.66
CA TYR A 140 -1.02 16.56 18.06
C TYR A 140 -1.80 15.32 17.64
N THR A 141 -3.00 15.12 18.17
CA THR A 141 -3.91 14.11 17.60
C THR A 141 -4.43 14.57 16.23
N LEU A 142 -4.90 13.63 15.40
CA LEU A 142 -5.53 13.95 14.09
C LEU A 142 -6.58 15.06 14.21
N SER A 143 -7.50 14.94 15.18
CA SER A 143 -8.58 15.91 15.38
C SER A 143 -8.09 17.30 15.81
N ALA A 144 -7.09 17.37 16.69
CA ALA A 144 -6.47 18.62 17.07
C ALA A 144 -5.70 19.24 15.90
N CYS A 145 -5.03 18.42 15.09
CA CYS A 145 -4.28 18.89 13.94
C CYS A 145 -5.16 19.56 12.90
N VAL A 146 -6.24 18.88 12.51
CA VAL A 146 -7.26 19.44 11.61
C VAL A 146 -7.90 20.69 12.23
N GLY A 147 -8.12 20.70 13.55
CA GLY A 147 -8.63 21.86 14.27
C GLY A 147 -7.73 23.11 14.21
N TYR A 148 -6.41 22.93 14.06
CA TYR A 148 -5.46 24.01 13.83
C TYR A 148 -5.32 24.39 12.35
N GLY A 149 -6.03 23.71 11.45
CA GLY A 149 -5.89 23.87 10.00
C GLY A 149 -4.59 23.26 9.45
N GLY A 150 -3.95 22.37 10.22
CA GLY A 150 -2.73 21.68 9.82
C GLY A 150 -3.00 20.34 9.14
N THR A 151 -1.97 19.83 8.47
CA THR A 151 -1.98 18.50 7.82
C THR A 151 -1.41 17.46 8.77
N TYR A 152 -2.19 16.41 9.06
CA TYR A 152 -1.78 15.33 9.96
C TYR A 152 -0.92 14.29 9.24
N MET A 153 0.20 13.90 9.86
CA MET A 153 1.25 13.12 9.19
C MET A 153 1.23 11.63 9.53
N GLY A 154 0.27 11.20 10.36
CA GLY A 154 0.10 9.81 10.79
C GLY A 154 0.64 9.56 12.21
N ASP A 155 0.06 8.57 12.88
CA ASP A 155 0.38 8.25 14.28
C ASP A 155 1.84 7.81 14.45
N GLY A 156 2.48 8.27 15.54
CA GLY A 156 3.88 7.93 15.82
C GLY A 156 4.91 8.69 14.98
N THR A 157 4.47 9.55 14.05
CA THR A 157 5.37 10.47 13.35
C THR A 157 5.80 11.62 14.25
N THR A 158 7.02 12.13 14.04
CA THR A 158 7.58 13.22 14.85
C THR A 158 7.95 14.41 13.98
N CYS A 159 7.81 15.61 14.53
CA CYS A 159 8.40 16.81 13.92
C CYS A 159 9.93 16.73 13.93
N ASN A 160 10.57 17.44 13.00
CA ASN A 160 12.01 17.62 13.03
C ASN A 160 12.46 18.29 14.32
N GLN A 161 13.75 18.13 14.67
CA GLN A 161 14.33 18.72 15.89
C GLN A 161 14.22 20.26 15.92
N ASP A 162 14.06 20.90 14.76
CA ASP A 162 13.86 22.33 14.58
C ASP A 162 12.39 22.75 14.41
N SER A 163 11.44 21.84 14.67
CA SER A 163 9.99 22.05 14.54
C SER A 163 9.47 22.21 13.10
N THR A 164 10.15 21.62 12.11
CA THR A 164 9.68 21.55 10.70
C THR A 164 9.04 20.18 10.36
N CYS A 165 8.38 20.09 9.20
CA CYS A 165 7.50 18.99 8.79
C CYS A 165 8.10 17.93 7.85
N ALA A 166 7.62 16.67 7.98
CA ALA A 166 8.18 15.48 7.33
C ALA A 166 7.76 15.20 5.86
N ASN A 167 6.59 15.70 5.39
CA ASN A 167 6.02 15.38 4.05
C ASN A 167 5.87 16.60 3.15
N ALA A 168 6.58 17.68 3.44
CA ALA A 168 6.85 18.67 2.39
C ALA A 168 8.15 18.25 1.70
N GLY A 169 8.20 18.56 0.40
CA GLY A 169 9.27 18.16 -0.49
C GLY A 169 9.72 19.33 -1.34
N ALA A 170 10.89 19.19 -1.93
CA ALA A 170 11.38 20.13 -2.92
C ALA A 170 10.42 20.16 -4.12
N CYS A 171 10.06 21.36 -4.53
CA CYS A 171 9.27 21.67 -5.70
C CYS A 171 10.09 22.53 -6.64
N CYS A 172 10.43 21.95 -7.79
CA CYS A 172 11.24 22.59 -8.81
C CYS A 172 10.35 23.32 -9.82
N LEU A 173 10.32 24.64 -9.76
CA LEU A 173 9.66 25.46 -10.80
C LEU A 173 10.54 25.56 -12.06
N ASP A 174 11.86 25.59 -11.86
CA ASP A 174 12.90 25.45 -12.88
C ASP A 174 14.24 25.05 -12.22
N SER A 175 15.33 24.95 -13.00
CA SER A 175 16.65 24.56 -12.49
C SER A 175 17.28 25.56 -11.51
N LEU A 176 16.72 26.77 -11.38
CA LEU A 176 17.24 27.84 -10.53
C LEU A 176 16.28 28.22 -9.40
N THR A 177 15.09 27.62 -9.38
CA THR A 177 14.00 28.00 -8.46
C THR A 177 13.39 26.75 -7.85
N CYS A 178 13.80 26.49 -6.61
CA CYS A 178 13.28 25.44 -5.75
C CYS A 178 12.54 26.07 -4.56
N GLY A 179 11.31 25.61 -4.32
CA GLY A 179 10.56 25.88 -3.09
C GLY A 179 10.31 24.59 -2.34
N PHE A 180 10.09 24.66 -1.04
CA PHE A 180 9.67 23.50 -0.25
C PHE A 180 8.19 23.66 0.06
N THR A 181 7.36 22.75 -0.41
CA THR A 181 5.90 22.89 -0.45
C THR A 181 5.27 21.50 -0.49
N LEU A 182 3.94 21.43 -0.51
CA LEU A 182 3.21 20.18 -0.64
C LEU A 182 3.06 19.80 -2.11
N LEU A 183 2.83 18.51 -2.40
CA LEU A 183 2.63 17.99 -3.76
C LEU A 183 1.58 18.79 -4.56
N SER A 184 0.41 19.06 -3.96
CA SER A 184 -0.71 19.75 -4.61
C SER A 184 -0.38 21.21 -4.95
N GLU A 185 0.31 21.90 -4.05
CA GLU A 185 0.77 23.27 -4.21
C GLU A 185 1.87 23.38 -5.27
N CYS A 186 2.78 22.40 -5.32
CA CYS A 186 3.82 22.32 -6.33
C CYS A 186 3.25 22.18 -7.74
N ILE A 187 2.29 21.26 -7.92
CA ILE A 187 1.61 21.05 -9.20
C ILE A 187 0.85 22.31 -9.62
N ASN A 188 0.14 22.97 -8.70
CA ASN A 188 -0.59 24.19 -8.98
C ASN A 188 0.31 25.37 -9.37
N ALA A 189 1.53 25.41 -8.84
CA ALA A 189 2.55 26.38 -9.23
C ALA A 189 3.24 26.04 -10.57
N GLY A 190 2.92 24.89 -11.16
CA GLY A 190 3.52 24.40 -12.41
C GLY A 190 4.94 23.83 -12.24
N GLY A 191 5.30 23.43 -11.02
CA GLY A 191 6.60 22.82 -10.70
C GLY A 191 6.56 21.29 -10.67
N ASN A 192 7.76 20.69 -10.65
CA ASN A 192 7.97 19.26 -10.45
C ASN A 192 8.20 18.97 -8.96
N TYR A 193 7.34 18.13 -8.38
CA TYR A 193 7.48 17.70 -6.99
C TYR A 193 8.47 16.53 -6.87
N MET A 194 9.44 16.66 -5.97
CA MET A 194 10.58 15.74 -5.85
C MET A 194 10.37 14.61 -4.83
N GLY A 195 9.16 14.51 -4.25
CA GLY A 195 8.81 13.52 -3.24
C GLY A 195 8.98 14.05 -1.81
N ASP A 196 8.30 13.40 -0.88
CA ASP A 196 8.26 13.80 0.51
C ASP A 196 9.64 13.66 1.17
N GLY A 197 10.06 14.66 1.96
CA GLY A 197 11.38 14.67 2.61
C GLY A 197 12.56 15.03 1.69
N SER A 198 12.31 15.41 0.44
CA SER A 198 13.33 15.96 -0.47
C SER A 198 13.60 17.45 -0.19
N PHE A 199 14.84 17.92 -0.34
CA PHE A 199 15.23 19.30 0.02
C PHE A 199 15.71 20.12 -1.19
N CYS A 200 15.48 21.43 -1.14
CA CYS A 200 16.15 22.37 -2.03
C CYS A 200 17.63 22.50 -1.65
N ASN A 201 18.47 22.87 -2.62
CA ASN A 201 19.84 23.24 -2.31
C ASN A 201 19.90 24.52 -1.47
N ASP A 202 21.00 24.73 -0.75
CA ASP A 202 21.25 25.93 0.05
C ASP A 202 21.16 27.24 -0.75
N ASP A 203 21.35 27.18 -2.08
CA ASP A 203 21.23 28.32 -2.99
C ASP A 203 19.84 28.46 -3.65
N ALA A 204 18.84 27.71 -3.16
CA ALA A 204 17.46 27.65 -3.66
C ALA A 204 17.33 27.17 -5.12
N THR A 205 18.32 26.45 -5.65
CA THR A 205 18.25 25.81 -6.96
C THR A 205 17.67 24.40 -6.87
N CYS A 206 17.12 23.91 -7.99
CA CYS A 206 16.62 22.56 -8.12
C CYS A 206 17.50 21.78 -9.10
N TYR A 207 18.22 20.79 -8.58
CA TYR A 207 18.89 19.81 -9.41
C TYR A 207 18.06 18.52 -9.35
N ASN A 208 17.64 17.97 -10.50
CA ASN A 208 17.14 16.59 -10.62
C ASN A 208 18.29 15.65 -10.27
N ALA A 209 18.61 15.55 -8.98
CA ALA A 209 19.75 14.82 -8.49
C ALA A 209 19.30 13.48 -7.94
N GLY A 210 20.12 12.50 -8.21
CA GLY A 210 19.91 11.12 -7.85
C GLY A 210 21.26 10.49 -7.59
N ALA A 211 21.25 9.30 -7.03
CA ALA A 211 22.48 8.54 -6.81
C ALA A 211 23.23 8.37 -8.14
N CYS A 212 24.45 8.90 -8.18
CA CYS A 212 25.43 8.65 -9.22
C CYS A 212 26.52 7.74 -8.67
N CYS A 213 26.66 6.56 -9.24
CA CYS A 213 27.61 5.55 -8.81
C CYS A 213 28.91 5.61 -9.62
N PHE A 214 30.04 5.63 -8.94
CA PHE A 214 31.36 5.36 -9.50
C PHE A 214 31.83 3.98 -9.00
N GLY A 215 31.27 2.92 -9.61
CA GLY A 215 31.38 1.57 -9.05
C GLY A 215 30.57 1.41 -7.77
N ILE A 216 30.99 0.49 -6.89
CA ILE A 216 30.26 0.15 -5.65
C ILE A 216 30.62 1.03 -4.46
N GLU A 217 31.85 1.56 -4.39
CA GLU A 217 32.40 2.20 -3.19
C GLU A 217 32.11 3.71 -3.10
N GLN A 218 31.68 4.33 -4.20
CA GLN A 218 31.57 5.77 -4.27
C GLN A 218 30.28 6.19 -4.97
N CYS A 219 29.40 6.78 -4.18
CA CYS A 219 28.13 7.34 -4.60
C CYS A 219 28.08 8.83 -4.27
N SER A 220 27.50 9.61 -5.16
CA SER A 220 27.22 11.03 -4.96
C SER A 220 25.85 11.38 -5.50
N ILE A 221 25.11 12.22 -4.78
CA ILE A 221 23.83 12.76 -5.25
C ILE A 221 24.13 13.96 -6.16
N ILE A 222 24.08 13.74 -7.48
CA ILE A 222 24.37 14.78 -8.50
C ILE A 222 23.40 14.63 -9.68
N LEU A 223 23.44 15.53 -10.65
CA LEU A 223 22.56 15.47 -11.83
C LEU A 223 22.91 14.33 -12.78
N LEU A 224 21.93 13.83 -13.55
CA LEU A 224 22.12 12.86 -14.64
C LEU A 224 23.26 13.25 -15.60
N ASN A 225 23.28 14.50 -16.08
CA ASN A 225 24.28 14.95 -17.04
C ASN A 225 25.69 15.07 -16.43
N GLU A 226 25.79 15.48 -15.17
CA GLU A 226 27.04 15.55 -14.42
C GLU A 226 27.57 14.16 -14.11
N CYS A 227 26.68 13.23 -13.75
CA CYS A 227 26.99 11.84 -13.50
C CYS A 227 27.60 11.16 -14.73
N ILE A 228 26.93 11.28 -15.88
CA ILE A 228 27.44 10.73 -17.15
C ILE A 228 28.76 11.40 -17.54
N THR A 229 28.88 12.72 -17.35
CA THR A 229 30.12 13.46 -17.68
C THR A 229 31.29 13.05 -16.79
N ALA A 230 31.02 12.73 -15.53
CA ALA A 230 32.01 12.21 -14.59
C ALA A 230 32.34 10.72 -14.82
N GLY A 231 31.63 10.04 -15.73
CA GLY A 231 31.80 8.63 -16.02
C GLY A 231 31.15 7.68 -15.01
N GLY A 232 30.18 8.18 -14.23
CA GLY A 232 29.38 7.38 -13.31
C GLY A 232 28.07 6.88 -13.92
N THR A 233 27.44 5.94 -13.23
CA THR A 233 26.13 5.38 -13.59
C THR A 233 25.04 6.07 -12.78
N TYR A 234 24.11 6.73 -13.47
CA TYR A 234 22.99 7.43 -12.83
C TYR A 234 21.84 6.46 -12.54
N ILE A 235 21.41 6.39 -11.29
CA ILE A 235 20.43 5.39 -10.84
C ILE A 235 18.99 5.85 -11.06
N GLY A 236 18.72 7.15 -11.00
CA GLY A 236 17.40 7.71 -11.22
C GLY A 236 17.16 8.92 -10.31
N ASP A 237 16.21 9.77 -10.69
CA ASP A 237 15.86 10.92 -9.87
C ASP A 237 15.25 10.47 -8.53
N GLY A 238 15.64 11.10 -7.42
CA GLY A 238 15.13 10.76 -6.08
C GLY A 238 15.73 9.52 -5.43
N THR A 239 16.74 8.88 -6.04
CA THR A 239 17.46 7.75 -5.43
C THR A 239 18.62 8.22 -4.56
N PHE A 240 18.91 7.50 -3.47
CA PHE A 240 19.91 7.89 -2.47
C PHE A 240 21.17 7.01 -2.50
N CYS A 241 22.26 7.51 -1.92
CA CYS A 241 23.43 6.71 -1.60
C CYS A 241 23.20 5.96 -0.29
N ASN A 242 23.93 4.86 -0.08
CA ASN A 242 23.98 4.22 1.23
C ASN A 242 24.63 5.17 2.26
N SER A 243 24.39 4.89 3.54
CA SER A 243 24.89 5.72 4.65
C SER A 243 26.42 5.77 4.76
N ASP A 244 27.12 4.84 4.11
CA ASP A 244 28.59 4.78 3.99
C ASP A 244 29.12 5.35 2.67
N ASN A 245 28.27 6.04 1.89
CA ASN A 245 28.53 6.54 0.54
C ASN A 245 28.76 5.46 -0.53
N SER A 246 28.40 4.19 -0.30
CA SER A 246 28.30 3.17 -1.34
C SER A 246 27.00 3.30 -2.14
N CYS A 247 26.87 2.58 -3.26
CA CYS A 247 25.75 2.77 -4.19
C CYS A 247 24.58 1.79 -4.05
N TYR A 248 23.36 2.28 -4.27
CA TYR A 248 22.08 1.57 -4.05
C TYR A 248 21.78 0.42 -5.03
N ALA A 249 22.50 0.38 -6.16
CA ALA A 249 22.40 -0.72 -7.13
C ALA A 249 23.19 -1.96 -6.69
N SER A 250 23.90 -1.91 -5.56
CA SER A 250 24.54 -3.09 -5.01
C SER A 250 23.53 -3.93 -4.20
N GLY A 251 23.69 -5.23 -4.33
CA GLY A 251 22.98 -6.24 -3.57
C GLY A 251 23.96 -7.36 -3.22
N ALA A 252 23.55 -8.24 -2.33
CA ALA A 252 24.32 -9.41 -1.96
C ALA A 252 24.55 -10.27 -3.20
N CYS A 253 25.81 -10.42 -3.61
CA CYS A 253 26.22 -11.34 -4.66
C CYS A 253 26.81 -12.59 -4.02
N CYS A 254 26.14 -13.71 -4.23
CA CYS A 254 26.37 -14.95 -3.53
C CYS A 254 27.09 -15.99 -4.39
N PHE A 255 28.16 -16.56 -3.84
CA PHE A 255 28.95 -17.59 -4.50
C PHE A 255 28.70 -18.96 -3.87
N SER A 256 29.03 -20.03 -4.62
CA SER A 256 28.78 -21.42 -4.23
C SER A 256 29.46 -21.88 -2.93
N ASP A 257 30.41 -21.10 -2.42
CA ASP A 257 31.13 -21.34 -1.16
C ASP A 257 30.56 -20.54 0.03
N ASN A 258 29.37 -19.94 -0.14
CA ASN A 258 28.68 -19.07 0.81
C ASN A 258 29.37 -17.71 1.04
N SER A 259 30.37 -17.34 0.24
CA SER A 259 30.93 -15.99 0.27
C SER A 259 29.96 -14.98 -0.37
N CYS A 260 29.86 -13.80 0.26
CA CYS A 260 29.00 -12.71 -0.19
C CYS A 260 29.81 -11.44 -0.42
N TYR A 261 29.55 -10.79 -1.55
CA TYR A 261 30.10 -9.49 -1.89
C TYR A 261 28.98 -8.54 -2.30
N GLN A 262 29.06 -7.28 -1.88
CA GLN A 262 28.17 -6.24 -2.38
C GLN A 262 28.60 -5.85 -3.79
N LEU A 263 27.87 -6.33 -4.80
CA LEU A 263 28.12 -6.05 -6.22
C LEU A 263 26.84 -5.56 -6.87
N ILE A 264 26.94 -4.88 -8.01
CA ILE A 264 25.78 -4.65 -8.86
C ILE A 264 25.41 -5.94 -9.63
N GLU A 265 24.17 -6.06 -10.09
CA GLU A 265 23.67 -7.27 -10.79
C GLU A 265 24.58 -7.71 -11.94
N GLU A 266 24.99 -6.78 -12.80
CA GLU A 266 25.83 -7.07 -13.97
C GLU A 266 27.21 -7.63 -13.57
N GLU A 267 27.84 -7.05 -12.54
CA GLU A 267 29.12 -7.53 -12.01
C GLU A 267 28.98 -8.87 -11.27
N CYS A 268 27.86 -9.07 -10.58
CA CYS A 268 27.58 -10.31 -9.89
C CYS A 268 27.48 -11.49 -10.88
N ILE A 269 26.68 -11.32 -11.93
CA ILE A 269 26.51 -12.31 -12.99
C ILE A 269 27.83 -12.53 -13.76
N ALA A 270 28.58 -11.46 -14.04
CA ALA A 270 29.88 -11.55 -14.71
C ALA A 270 30.91 -12.37 -13.92
N ASN A 271 30.80 -12.40 -12.59
CA ASN A 271 31.63 -13.22 -11.71
C ASN A 271 31.03 -14.61 -11.41
N ALA A 272 29.91 -14.97 -12.04
CA ALA A 272 29.18 -16.22 -11.80
C ALA A 272 28.63 -16.36 -10.36
N GLY A 273 28.29 -15.24 -9.72
CA GLY A 273 27.51 -15.22 -8.48
C GLY A 273 26.01 -15.08 -8.74
N ILE A 274 25.21 -15.33 -7.71
CA ILE A 274 23.75 -15.17 -7.69
C ILE A 274 23.42 -13.83 -7.02
N PHE A 275 22.68 -12.97 -7.71
CA PHE A 275 22.33 -11.64 -7.20
C PHE A 275 21.04 -11.70 -6.36
N ALA A 276 21.12 -11.30 -5.09
CA ALA A 276 20.02 -11.34 -4.13
C ALA A 276 18.97 -10.23 -4.33
N GLY A 277 19.19 -9.32 -5.27
CA GLY A 277 18.37 -8.14 -5.50
C GLY A 277 18.98 -6.87 -4.89
N ASN A 278 18.56 -5.72 -5.40
CA ASN A 278 19.08 -4.42 -4.98
C ASN A 278 18.79 -4.18 -3.49
N GLN A 279 19.73 -3.53 -2.80
CA GLN A 279 19.66 -3.18 -1.37
C GLN A 279 19.70 -4.34 -0.37
N MET A 280 19.76 -5.59 -0.84
CA MET A 280 19.90 -6.72 0.07
C MET A 280 21.35 -6.79 0.57
N PRO A 281 21.63 -6.56 1.87
CA PRO A 281 22.99 -6.56 2.38
C PRO A 281 23.54 -7.99 2.49
N CYS A 282 24.87 -8.13 2.42
CA CYS A 282 25.50 -9.35 2.92
C CYS A 282 25.33 -9.44 4.44
N ASN A 283 25.41 -10.64 5.01
CA ASN A 283 25.51 -10.75 6.47
C ASN A 283 26.76 -10.03 6.97
N SER A 284 26.73 -9.63 8.24
CA SER A 284 27.84 -8.91 8.90
C SER A 284 29.18 -9.67 8.92
N ASP A 285 29.19 -10.98 8.63
CA ASP A 285 30.37 -11.84 8.51
C ASP A 285 30.77 -12.13 7.05
N ASN A 286 30.21 -11.39 6.09
CA ASN A 286 30.35 -11.60 4.64
C ASN A 286 29.87 -12.97 4.14
N SER A 287 29.01 -13.65 4.91
CA SER A 287 28.24 -14.78 4.41
C SER A 287 27.00 -14.32 3.64
N CYS A 288 26.46 -15.20 2.81
CA CYS A 288 25.18 -14.94 2.20
C CYS A 288 24.06 -14.96 3.24
N PRO A 289 23.12 -14.00 3.18
CA PRO A 289 21.97 -14.02 4.06
C PRO A 289 21.14 -15.32 3.87
N GLU A 290 20.64 -15.90 4.96
CA GLU A 290 20.08 -17.26 4.99
C GLU A 290 18.68 -17.38 4.35
N GLU A 291 18.05 -16.28 3.92
CA GLU A 291 16.67 -16.27 3.40
C GLU A 291 16.53 -16.56 1.89
N TYR A 292 17.64 -16.78 1.18
CA TYR A 292 17.67 -16.84 -0.29
C TYR A 292 17.87 -18.24 -0.86
N ASP A 293 17.91 -19.25 0.00
CA ASP A 293 17.69 -20.64 -0.40
C ASP A 293 16.19 -20.92 -0.59
N THR A 294 15.33 -19.88 -0.69
CA THR A 294 13.88 -20.03 -0.84
C THR A 294 13.43 -19.80 -2.28
N GLY A 295 12.44 -20.59 -2.66
CA GLY A 295 11.85 -20.63 -3.98
C GLY A 295 10.47 -21.28 -3.93
N ALA A 296 9.77 -21.30 -5.05
CA ALA A 296 8.44 -21.84 -5.12
C ALA A 296 8.51 -23.37 -5.00
N CYS A 297 7.80 -23.88 -3.99
CA CYS A 297 7.60 -25.29 -3.76
C CYS A 297 6.20 -25.69 -4.19
N CYS A 298 6.11 -26.49 -5.24
CA CYS A 298 4.85 -27.04 -5.71
C CYS A 298 4.51 -28.35 -4.97
N ILE A 299 3.49 -28.31 -4.14
CA ILE A 299 2.96 -29.48 -3.41
C ILE A 299 1.56 -29.78 -3.95
N GLY A 300 1.46 -30.75 -4.84
CA GLY A 300 0.22 -30.97 -5.60
C GLY A 300 -0.10 -29.76 -6.48
N SER A 301 -1.29 -29.18 -6.32
CA SER A 301 -1.70 -27.94 -7.00
C SER A 301 -1.45 -26.67 -6.17
N GLY A 302 -0.96 -26.80 -4.94
CA GLY A 302 -0.62 -25.67 -4.08
C GLY A 302 0.82 -25.22 -4.32
N CYS A 303 1.04 -23.91 -4.21
CA CYS A 303 2.38 -23.32 -4.21
C CYS A 303 2.66 -22.69 -2.84
N LEU A 304 3.83 -22.99 -2.27
CA LEU A 304 4.35 -22.33 -1.07
C LEU A 304 5.79 -21.88 -1.31
N THR A 305 6.17 -20.70 -0.85
CA THR A 305 7.58 -20.27 -0.87
C THR A 305 8.33 -20.88 0.32
N GLY A 306 9.47 -21.51 0.07
CA GLY A 306 10.28 -22.13 1.12
C GLY A 306 11.58 -22.71 0.56
N THR A 307 12.40 -23.33 1.41
CA THR A 307 13.69 -23.86 0.94
C THR A 307 13.58 -25.16 0.14
N GLU A 308 14.59 -25.51 -0.65
CA GLU A 308 14.63 -26.83 -1.33
C GLU A 308 14.45 -27.99 -0.31
N TYR A 309 15.10 -27.89 0.85
CA TYR A 309 14.97 -28.88 1.92
C TYR A 309 13.55 -28.96 2.49
N PHE A 310 12.95 -27.80 2.78
CA PHE A 310 11.54 -27.73 3.20
C PHE A 310 10.64 -28.35 2.13
N CYS A 311 10.88 -28.05 0.86
CA CYS A 311 10.08 -28.56 -0.24
C CYS A 311 10.16 -30.08 -0.36
N ALA A 312 11.36 -30.63 -0.23
CA ALA A 312 11.59 -32.07 -0.24
C ALA A 312 10.92 -32.80 0.94
N ASP A 313 10.89 -32.20 2.13
CA ASP A 313 10.28 -32.79 3.33
C ASP A 313 8.75 -32.94 3.20
N PHE A 314 8.12 -32.07 2.41
CA PHE A 314 6.71 -32.14 2.06
C PHE A 314 6.42 -32.86 0.73
N ASN A 315 7.40 -33.58 0.17
CA ASN A 315 7.28 -34.27 -1.12
C ASN A 315 6.87 -33.33 -2.29
N GLY A 316 7.24 -32.05 -2.20
CA GLY A 316 7.01 -31.05 -3.23
C GLY A 316 8.08 -31.05 -4.33
N ILE A 317 7.76 -30.39 -5.44
CA ILE A 317 8.67 -30.12 -6.55
C ILE A 317 9.17 -28.68 -6.39
N TYR A 318 10.47 -28.54 -6.12
CA TYR A 318 11.12 -27.25 -5.99
C TYR A 318 11.39 -26.65 -7.37
N GLN A 319 10.96 -25.40 -7.59
CA GLN A 319 11.06 -24.72 -8.88
C GLN A 319 12.38 -23.94 -9.03
N GLY A 320 13.28 -24.05 -8.06
CA GLY A 320 14.56 -23.36 -8.00
C GLY A 320 14.50 -22.11 -7.13
N ASP A 321 15.65 -21.67 -6.66
CA ASP A 321 15.78 -20.45 -5.86
C ASP A 321 15.25 -19.25 -6.65
N THR A 322 14.69 -18.27 -5.93
CA THR A 322 14.11 -17.03 -6.49
C THR A 322 12.92 -17.20 -7.43
N SER A 323 12.33 -18.39 -7.52
CA SER A 323 10.98 -18.57 -8.07
C SER A 323 9.93 -18.25 -7.01
N PHE A 324 8.91 -17.45 -7.33
CA PHE A 324 7.85 -17.11 -6.36
C PHE A 324 6.48 -17.65 -6.81
N CYS A 325 5.63 -18.00 -5.86
CA CYS A 325 4.28 -18.49 -6.16
C CYS A 325 3.37 -17.47 -6.86
N GLU A 326 3.76 -16.21 -6.83
CA GLU A 326 3.09 -15.10 -7.50
C GLU A 326 3.63 -14.85 -8.91
N ASP A 327 4.76 -15.46 -9.28
CA ASP A 327 5.27 -15.42 -10.65
C ASP A 327 4.34 -16.21 -11.56
N GLY A 328 3.79 -15.53 -12.57
CA GLY A 328 2.91 -16.15 -13.57
C GLY A 328 3.56 -17.25 -14.42
N ASN A 329 4.84 -17.56 -14.19
CA ASN A 329 5.58 -18.65 -14.83
C ASN A 329 5.69 -19.91 -13.93
N VAL A 330 5.23 -19.84 -12.68
CA VAL A 330 5.22 -20.98 -11.75
C VAL A 330 3.84 -21.62 -11.74
N GLU A 331 3.68 -22.66 -12.55
CA GLU A 331 2.44 -23.47 -12.56
C GLU A 331 2.64 -24.75 -11.74
N CYS A 332 2.09 -24.76 -10.53
CA CYS A 332 2.01 -25.99 -9.73
C CYS A 332 0.90 -26.88 -10.26
N ILE A 333 1.25 -27.74 -11.21
CA ILE A 333 0.36 -28.76 -11.74
C ILE A 333 0.37 -29.93 -10.78
N ALA A 334 -0.81 -30.41 -10.38
CA ALA A 334 -0.94 -31.58 -9.53
C ALA A 334 -0.47 -32.83 -10.29
N SER A 335 0.83 -33.13 -10.26
CA SER A 335 1.35 -34.38 -10.78
C SER A 335 0.90 -35.50 -9.85
N CYS A 336 -0.12 -36.24 -10.25
CA CYS A 336 -0.36 -37.55 -9.68
C CYS A 336 0.45 -38.57 -10.49
N ALA A 337 1.00 -39.60 -9.85
CA ALA A 337 1.88 -40.59 -10.51
C ALA A 337 1.26 -41.34 -11.71
N ALA A 338 -0.04 -41.13 -11.97
CA ALA A 338 -0.77 -41.68 -13.10
C ALA A 338 -0.87 -40.73 -14.30
N ASP A 339 -0.50 -39.46 -14.16
CA ASP A 339 -0.28 -38.51 -15.26
C ASP A 339 1.14 -38.73 -15.79
N LEU A 340 1.25 -39.54 -16.83
CA LEU A 340 2.50 -40.00 -17.41
C LEU A 340 2.99 -39.07 -18.52
N ASN A 341 2.13 -38.19 -19.04
CA ASN A 341 2.48 -37.23 -20.08
C ASN A 341 2.73 -35.80 -19.54
N GLY A 342 2.39 -35.54 -18.27
CA GLY A 342 2.60 -34.27 -17.58
C GLY A 342 1.60 -33.18 -17.98
N ASP A 343 0.42 -33.55 -18.47
CA ASP A 343 -0.60 -32.59 -18.94
C ASP A 343 -1.59 -32.14 -17.85
N GLY A 344 -1.44 -32.66 -16.62
CA GLY A 344 -2.28 -32.35 -15.47
C GLY A 344 -3.58 -33.15 -15.40
N GLU A 345 -3.82 -34.10 -16.32
CA GLU A 345 -5.03 -34.92 -16.35
C GLU A 345 -4.74 -36.42 -16.55
N VAL A 346 -5.20 -37.29 -15.66
CA VAL A 346 -5.08 -38.76 -15.87
C VAL A 346 -6.12 -39.25 -16.87
N LYS A 347 -5.72 -39.45 -18.13
CA LYS A 347 -6.60 -39.85 -19.24
C LYS A 347 -6.04 -41.05 -20.00
N VAL A 348 -6.73 -41.42 -21.08
CA VAL A 348 -6.31 -42.52 -21.97
C VAL A 348 -4.90 -42.26 -22.55
N ALA A 349 -4.52 -41.00 -22.71
CA ALA A 349 -3.20 -40.60 -23.20
C ALA A 349 -2.08 -41.18 -22.30
N ASP A 350 -2.23 -41.13 -20.98
CA ASP A 350 -1.27 -41.68 -20.03
C ASP A 350 -1.21 -43.20 -20.09
N LEU A 351 -2.37 -43.85 -20.15
CA LEU A 351 -2.43 -45.31 -20.28
C LEU A 351 -1.72 -45.80 -21.55
N LEU A 352 -1.79 -45.03 -22.64
CA LEU A 352 -1.07 -45.35 -23.88
C LEU A 352 0.45 -45.23 -23.71
N LEU A 353 0.96 -44.29 -22.91
CA LEU A 353 2.40 -44.19 -22.61
C LEU A 353 2.90 -45.41 -21.81
N LEU A 354 2.11 -45.87 -20.84
CA LEU A 354 2.42 -47.09 -20.08
C LEU A 354 2.46 -48.33 -21.00
N ILE A 355 1.45 -48.49 -21.87
CA ILE A 355 1.38 -49.62 -22.80
C ILE A 355 2.48 -49.55 -23.85
N ALA A 356 2.82 -48.36 -24.35
CA ALA A 356 3.88 -48.17 -25.33
C ALA A 356 5.25 -48.61 -24.79
N SER A 357 5.45 -48.45 -23.48
CA SER A 357 6.68 -48.86 -22.79
C SER A 357 6.61 -50.29 -22.22
N TRP A 358 5.50 -51.02 -22.46
CA TRP A 358 5.28 -52.34 -21.87
C TRP A 358 6.05 -53.41 -22.66
N GLY A 359 7.13 -53.89 -22.06
CA GLY A 359 7.99 -54.89 -22.66
C GLY A 359 9.10 -55.34 -21.74
N ILE A 360 10.05 -56.09 -22.28
CA ILE A 360 11.21 -56.57 -21.54
C ILE A 360 12.17 -55.40 -21.30
N CYS A 361 12.46 -55.10 -20.03
CA CYS A 361 13.48 -54.13 -19.64
C CYS A 361 14.87 -54.76 -19.86
N PRO A 362 15.80 -54.14 -20.61
CA PRO A 362 17.12 -54.67 -20.92
C PRO A 362 18.00 -54.98 -19.71
#